data_AF-A0A1G9A0J3-F1
#
_entry.id   AF-A0A1G9A0J3-F1
#
_cell.length_a   1.000
_cell.length_b   1.000
_cell.length_c   1.000
_cell.angle_alpha   90.00
_cell.angle_beta   90.00
_cell.angle_gamma   90.00
#
_symmetry.space_group_name_H-M   'P 1'
#
loop_
_entity.id
_entity.type
_entity.pdbx_description
1 polymer ?
#
loop_
_entity_poly.entity_id
_entity_poly.type
_entity_poly.pdbx_seq_one_letter_code
_entity_poly.pdbx_strand_id
1 'polypeptide(L)' 'MKKRVLFVCTHNAARSQTAEGYMNARYGDRYQAFSAGIDEEVMAGVRGIRDEITS' A
#
# COMPACT_ATOMS: atom_id res chain seq x y z
N MET A 1 -7.41 -14.54 9.19
CA MET A 1 -6.27 -13.88 8.49
C MET A 1 -6.85 -12.82 7.56
N LYS A 2 -6.37 -11.57 7.63
CA LYS A 2 -6.86 -10.47 6.79
C LYS A 2 -6.17 -10.52 5.42
N LYS A 3 -6.87 -10.14 4.35
CA LYS A 3 -6.27 -10.02 3.02
C LYS A 3 -5.44 -8.74 2.94
N ARG A 4 -4.21 -8.86 2.44
CA ARG A 4 -3.29 -7.72 2.32
C ARG A 4 -3.41 -7.08 0.95
N VAL A 5 -3.40 -5.75 0.89
CA VAL A 5 -3.59 -4.98 -0.35
C VAL A 5 -2.57 -3.85 -0.42
N LEU A 6 -1.91 -3.70 -1.57
CA LEU A 6 -0.94 -2.62 -1.83
C LEU A 6 -1.49 -1.68 -2.91
N PHE A 7 -1.66 -0.41 -2.57
CA PHE A 7 -2.02 0.66 -3.51
C PHE A 7 -0.78 1.39 -4.01
N VAL A 8 -0.63 1.51 -5.32
CA VAL A 8 0.56 2.10 -5.93
C VAL A 8 0.18 3.32 -6.75
N CYS A 9 0.89 4.44 -6.56
CA CYS A 9 0.81 5.59 -7.45
C CYS A 9 2.21 6.17 -7.75
N THR A 10 2.33 7.18 -8.60
CA THR A 10 3.63 7.72 -9.02
C THR A 10 4.44 8.29 -7.83
N HIS A 11 3.88 9.23 -7.06
CA HIS A 11 4.60 9.97 -6.02
C HIS A 11 4.26 9.56 -4.57
N ASN A 12 3.44 8.54 -4.35
CA ASN A 12 2.82 8.21 -3.05
C ASN A 12 2.19 9.40 -2.28
N ALA A 13 1.78 10.48 -2.95
CA ALA A 13 1.48 11.76 -2.28
C ALA A 13 -0.02 12.06 -2.16
N ALA A 14 -0.89 11.25 -2.76
CA ALA A 14 -2.34 11.51 -2.74
C ALA A 14 -3.16 10.23 -2.88
N ARG A 15 -3.36 9.74 -4.10
CA ARG A 15 -4.33 8.67 -4.43
C ARG A 15 -4.09 7.37 -3.65
N SER A 16 -2.83 6.94 -3.55
CA SER A 16 -2.47 5.70 -2.86
C SER A 16 -2.65 5.80 -1.34
N GLN A 17 -2.29 6.93 -0.72
CA GLN A 17 -2.50 7.17 0.72
C GLN A 17 -3.99 7.27 1.08
N THR A 18 -4.79 7.98 0.27
CA THR A 18 -6.24 8.05 0.50
C THR A 18 -6.89 6.67 0.39
N ALA A 19 -6.48 5.85 -0.57
CA ALA A 19 -7.00 4.49 -0.74
C ALA A 19 -6.64 3.58 0.45
N GLU A 20 -5.40 3.67 0.95
CA GLU A 20 -4.96 2.97 2.17
C GLU A 20 -5.83 3.36 3.38
N GLY A 21 -5.92 4.66 3.66
CA GLY A 21 -6.67 5.18 4.80
C GLY A 21 -8.15 4.80 4.74
N TYR A 22 -8.78 4.93 3.57
CA TYR A 22 -10.17 4.55 3.36
C TYR A 22 -10.42 3.06 3.60
N MET A 23 -9.55 2.20 3.06
CA MET A 23 -9.71 0.75 3.18
C MET A 23 -9.48 0.26 4.61
N ASN A 24 -8.45 0.78 5.29
CA ASN A 24 -8.17 0.45 6.69
C ASN A 24 -9.28 0.95 7.63
N ALA A 25 -9.81 2.17 7.39
CA ALA A 25 -10.89 2.72 8.21
C ALA A 25 -12.22 1.97 8.02
N ARG A 26 -12.55 1.59 6.77
CA ARG A 26 -13.88 1.05 6.46
C ARG A 26 -13.97 -0.48 6.47
N TYR A 27 -12.85 -1.15 6.21
CA TYR A 27 -12.78 -2.61 6.01
C TYR A 27 -11.59 -3.25 6.74
N GLY A 28 -11.07 -2.59 7.78
CA GLY A 28 -9.93 -3.05 8.57
C GLY A 28 -10.18 -4.36 9.31
N ASP A 29 -11.41 -4.86 9.40
CA ASP A 29 -11.77 -6.19 9.90
C ASP A 29 -11.41 -7.31 8.90
N ARG A 30 -11.50 -7.01 7.59
CA ARG A 30 -11.30 -7.98 6.49
C ARG A 30 -9.95 -7.80 5.78
N TYR A 31 -9.43 -6.58 5.78
CA TYR A 31 -8.24 -6.21 5.01
C TYR A 31 -7.19 -5.48 5.84
N GLN A 32 -5.96 -5.53 5.35
CA GLN A 32 -4.86 -4.68 5.77
C GLN A 32 -4.27 -4.02 4.52
N ALA A 33 -4.47 -2.72 4.38
CA ALA A 33 -4.01 -1.95 3.22
C ALA A 33 -2.69 -1.23 3.51
N PHE A 34 -1.90 -1.07 2.46
CA PHE A 34 -0.60 -0.38 2.41
C PHE A 34 -0.54 0.50 1.16
N SER A 35 0.35 1.51 1.13
CA SER A 35 0.57 2.36 -0.05
C SER A 35 2.05 2.57 -0.40
N ALA A 36 2.34 2.76 -1.69
CA ALA A 36 3.70 3.01 -2.19
C ALA A 36 3.75 3.92 -3.45
N GLY A 37 4.93 4.49 -3.70
CA GLY A 37 5.27 5.33 -4.86
C GLY A 37 6.13 4.57 -5.88
N ILE A 38 6.11 4.92 -7.17
CA ILE A 38 6.94 4.29 -8.22
C ILE A 38 7.92 5.23 -8.94
N ASP A 39 7.99 6.51 -8.56
CA ASP A 39 8.94 7.42 -9.22
C ASP A 39 10.40 7.00 -9.00
N GLU A 40 11.24 7.36 -9.97
CA GLU A 40 12.51 6.72 -10.38
C GLU A 40 13.53 6.44 -9.24
N GLU A 41 13.42 7.11 -8.11
CA GLU A 41 14.31 6.95 -6.95
C GLU A 41 13.90 5.79 -5.99
N VAL A 42 12.67 5.25 -6.07
CA VAL A 42 12.09 4.40 -5.00
C VAL A 42 11.41 3.11 -5.49
N MET A 43 11.89 2.49 -6.57
CA MET A 43 11.48 1.09 -6.88
C MET A 43 11.91 0.08 -5.79
N ALA A 44 12.87 0.44 -4.94
CA ALA A 44 13.25 -0.33 -3.76
C ALA A 44 12.14 -0.37 -2.68
N GLY A 45 11.42 0.74 -2.48
CA GLY A 45 10.35 0.82 -1.47
C GLY A 45 9.17 -0.10 -1.78
N VAL A 46 8.77 -0.18 -3.05
CA VAL A 46 7.71 -1.11 -3.50
C VAL A 46 8.11 -2.56 -3.28
N ARG A 47 9.39 -2.92 -3.52
CA ARG A 47 9.90 -4.27 -3.28
C ARG A 47 9.93 -4.62 -1.80
N GLY A 48 10.39 -3.71 -0.94
CA GLY A 48 10.39 -3.91 0.51
C GLY A 48 8.98 -4.15 1.05
N ILE A 49 8.01 -3.33 0.62
CA ILE A 49 6.61 -3.52 1.02
C ILE A 49 6.02 -4.80 0.44
N ARG A 50 6.36 -5.17 -0.80
CA ARG A 50 5.94 -6.45 -1.37
C ARG A 50 6.45 -7.61 -0.52
N ASP A 51 7.73 -7.61 -0.16
CA ASP A 51 8.36 -8.69 0.61
C ASP A 51 7.76 -8.78 2.01
N GLU A 52 7.46 -7.62 2.62
CA GLU A 52 6.67 -7.54 3.85
C GLU A 52 5.29 -8.14 3.64
N ILE A 53 4.62 -7.85 2.51
CA ILE A 53 3.26 -8.30 2.15
C ILE A 53 3.13 -9.79 1.89
N THR A 54 4.13 -10.39 1.29
CA THR A 54 4.13 -11.80 0.90
C THR A 54 4.69 -12.75 1.96
N SER A 55 5.35 -12.23 3.00
CA SER A 55 5.77 -13.00 4.18
C SER A 55 4.62 -13.21 5.16
#